data_AF-A0A3S0TYF5-F1
#
_entry.id   AF-A0A3S0TYF5-F1
#
_cell.length_a   1.000
_cell.length_b   1.000
_cell.length_c   1.000
_cell.angle_alpha   90.00
_cell.angle_beta   90.00
_cell.angle_gamma   90.00
#
_symmetry.space_group_name_H-M   'P 1'
#
loop_
_entity.id
_entity.type
_entity.pdbx_description
1 polymer ?
#
loop_
_entity_poly.entity_id
_entity_poly.type
_entity_poly.pdbx_seq_one_letter_code
_entity_poly.pdbx_strand_id
1 'polypeptide(L)'
;MKQTELLRLQLAILMLQHGERAILESIASLRGQDTGDLEAILVDIDKIRHARTKKPPAAKTPSFSIESVLRTHPEKADVIRSIQTRYEDKAFLTELKDVRRFLDRHGQPTNTLKTRSEAFAKVVRVLIELPIPELEVILSNAPSNEFSGLGVISDQILGRK
;
A
#
# COMPACT_ATOMS: atom_id res chain seq x y z
N MET A 1 -6.34 4.22 27.67
CA MET A 1 -6.82 5.56 27.28
C MET A 1 -5.63 6.51 27.32
N LYS A 2 -5.37 7.29 26.27
CA LYS A 2 -4.18 8.16 26.24
C LYS A 2 -4.40 9.36 27.17
N GLN A 3 -3.39 9.83 27.89
CA GLN A 3 -3.50 10.98 28.80
C GLN A 3 -4.10 12.23 28.13
N THR A 4 -3.79 12.41 26.84
CA THR A 4 -4.32 13.49 26.01
C THR A 4 -5.83 13.42 25.79
N GLU A 5 -6.42 12.22 25.78
CA GLU A 5 -7.87 12.03 25.61
C GLU A 5 -8.63 12.39 26.90
N LEU A 6 -8.07 12.02 28.06
CA LEU A 6 -8.65 12.38 29.35
C LEU A 6 -8.69 13.90 29.56
N LEU A 7 -7.57 14.57 29.25
CA LEU A 7 -7.48 16.02 29.37
C LEU A 7 -8.47 16.74 28.44
N ARG A 8 -8.65 16.23 27.21
CA ARG A 8 -9.66 16.77 26.28
C ARG A 8 -11.08 16.63 26.83
N LEU A 9 -11.39 15.48 27.44
CA LEU A 9 -12.70 15.24 28.02
C LEU A 9 -12.97 16.18 29.20
N GLN A 10 -11.98 16.37 30.07
CA GLN A 10 -12.08 17.31 31.20
C GLN A 10 -12.28 18.75 30.73
N LEU A 11 -11.52 19.20 29.73
CA LEU A 11 -11.71 20.52 29.13
C LEU A 11 -13.09 20.67 28.51
N ALA A 12 -13.61 19.65 27.82
CA ALA A 12 -14.95 19.68 27.24
C ALA A 12 -16.05 19.80 28.31
N ILE A 13 -15.91 19.10 29.44
CA ILE A 13 -16.84 19.21 30.57
C ILE A 13 -16.81 20.63 31.17
N LEU A 14 -15.61 21.17 31.38
CA LEU A 14 -15.46 22.54 31.89
C LEU A 14 -16.08 23.56 30.94
N MET A 15 -15.85 23.43 29.62
CA MET A 15 -16.43 24.31 28.60
C MET A 15 -17.95 24.26 28.62
N LEU A 16 -18.54 23.09 28.83
CA LEU A 16 -19.98 22.92 28.93
C LEU A 16 -20.57 23.57 30.19
N GLN A 17 -19.85 23.49 31.32
CA GLN A 17 -20.33 23.97 32.62
C GLN A 17 -20.19 25.49 32.81
N HIS A 18 -19.08 26.07 32.33
CA HIS A 18 -18.73 27.46 32.60
C HIS A 18 -18.75 28.34 31.36
N GLY A 19 -18.88 27.74 30.18
CA GLY A 19 -18.75 28.45 28.91
C GLY A 19 -17.30 28.76 28.55
N GLU A 20 -17.09 29.04 27.27
CA GLU A 20 -15.76 29.26 26.71
C GLU A 20 -15.08 30.52 27.26
N ARG A 21 -15.83 31.63 27.39
CA ARG A 21 -15.28 32.92 27.86
C ARG A 21 -14.73 32.86 29.28
N ALA A 22 -15.45 32.23 30.22
CA ALA A 22 -15.00 32.12 31.61
C ALA A 22 -13.72 31.30 31.76
N ILE A 23 -13.53 30.30 30.89
CA ILE A 23 -12.31 29.50 30.85
C ILE A 23 -11.16 30.32 30.26
N LEU A 24 -11.39 31.07 29.19
CA LEU A 24 -10.38 31.94 28.59
C LEU A 24 -9.93 33.03 29.58
N GLU A 25 -10.86 33.68 30.27
CA GLU A 25 -10.55 34.64 31.33
C GLU A 25 -9.73 34.03 32.46
N SER A 26 -10.08 32.80 32.88
CA SER A 26 -9.33 32.09 33.92
C SER A 26 -7.92 31.70 33.47
N ILE A 27 -7.77 31.24 32.22
CA ILE A 27 -6.46 30.91 31.63
C ILE A 27 -5.61 32.18 31.43
N ALA A 28 -6.23 33.28 30.98
CA ALA A 28 -5.61 34.59 30.81
C ALA A 28 -5.06 35.10 32.16
N SER A 29 -5.88 35.03 33.21
CA SER A 29 -5.50 35.40 34.58
C SER A 29 -4.33 34.56 35.10
N LEU A 30 -4.37 33.23 34.91
CA LEU A 30 -3.28 32.33 35.34
C LEU A 30 -1.96 32.56 34.59
N ARG A 31 -2.02 33.05 33.35
CA ARG A 31 -0.84 33.32 32.51
C ARG A 31 -0.39 34.79 32.53
N GLY A 32 -1.16 35.67 33.17
CA GLY A 32 -0.93 37.12 33.13
C GLY A 32 -1.02 37.70 31.72
N GLN A 33 -1.87 37.13 30.86
CA GLN A 33 -2.08 37.58 29.48
C GLN A 33 -3.44 38.27 29.34
N ASP A 34 -3.58 39.12 28.33
CA ASP A 34 -4.88 39.70 27.97
C ASP A 34 -5.77 38.66 27.28
N THR A 35 -7.08 38.75 27.50
CA THR A 35 -8.05 37.83 26.90
C THR A 35 -8.11 37.97 25.38
N GLY A 36 -7.89 39.16 24.84
CA GLY A 36 -7.87 39.42 23.39
C GLY A 36 -6.70 38.74 22.68
N ASP A 37 -5.53 38.68 23.32
CA ASP A 37 -4.35 38.01 22.75
C ASP A 37 -4.56 36.49 22.67
N LEU A 38 -5.23 35.90 23.66
CA LEU A 38 -5.55 34.47 23.67
C LEU A 38 -6.59 34.10 22.61
N GLU A 39 -7.62 34.92 22.44
CA GLU A 39 -8.61 34.73 21.37
C GLU A 39 -7.96 34.83 19.99
N ALA A 40 -7.05 35.79 19.77
CA ALA A 40 -6.32 35.92 18.52
C ALA A 40 -5.47 34.67 18.20
N ILE A 41 -4.77 34.13 19.20
CA ILE A 41 -3.99 32.89 19.05
C ILE A 41 -4.89 31.70 18.71
N LEU A 42 -6.07 31.59 19.33
CA LEU A 42 -7.01 30.50 19.04
C LEU A 42 -7.58 30.59 17.63
N VAL A 43 -7.94 31.79 17.18
CA VAL A 43 -8.40 32.04 15.80
C VAL A 43 -7.32 31.67 14.79
N ASP A 44 -6.06 32.00 15.06
CA ASP A 44 -4.95 31.64 14.19
C ASP A 44 -4.66 30.13 14.19
N ILE A 45 -4.77 29.47 15.35
CA ILE A 45 -4.70 28.00 15.43
C ILE A 45 -5.82 27.35 14.61
N ASP A 46 -7.05 27.87 14.67
CA ASP A 46 -8.16 27.33 13.88
C ASP A 46 -7.99 27.58 12.38
N LYS A 47 -7.49 28.74 11.97
CA LYS A 47 -7.09 28.99 10.57
C LYS A 47 -6.02 28.00 10.11
N ILE A 48 -5.01 27.72 10.94
CA ILE A 48 -3.95 26.75 10.63
C ILE A 48 -4.49 25.32 10.60
N ARG A 49 -5.44 24.98 11.47
CA ARG A 49 -6.09 23.67 11.55
C ARG A 49 -6.99 23.42 10.35
N HIS A 50 -7.74 24.42 9.90
CA HIS A 50 -8.56 24.36 8.68
C HIS A 50 -7.73 24.42 7.39
N ALA A 51 -6.53 25.01 7.42
CA ALA A 51 -5.59 24.99 6.29
C ALA A 51 -4.89 23.62 6.08
N ARG A 52 -4.98 22.69 7.04
CA ARG A 52 -4.30 21.39 6.97
C ARG A 52 -5.27 20.22 6.77
N THR A 53 -5.57 19.91 5.51
CA THR A 53 -5.57 18.52 4.99
C THR A 53 -5.44 18.47 3.46
N LYS A 54 -4.62 19.34 2.84
CA LYS A 54 -4.00 18.95 1.57
C LYS A 54 -2.88 17.98 1.90
N LYS A 55 -3.24 16.70 2.03
CA LYS A 55 -2.30 15.59 2.12
C LYS A 55 -1.28 15.79 0.99
N PRO A 56 0.02 15.96 1.28
CA PRO A 56 1.01 16.07 0.22
C PRO A 56 0.86 14.82 -0.67
N PRO A 57 0.86 14.95 -2.00
CA PRO A 57 0.82 13.79 -2.87
C PRO A 57 1.96 12.89 -2.41
N ALA A 58 1.61 11.65 -2.02
CA ALA A 58 2.57 10.68 -1.55
C ALA A 58 3.75 10.69 -2.53
N ALA A 59 4.95 10.99 -2.01
CA ALA A 59 6.17 10.92 -2.78
C ALA A 59 6.11 9.62 -3.55
N LYS A 60 6.07 9.71 -4.89
CA LYS A 60 6.07 8.55 -5.78
C LYS A 60 7.27 7.72 -5.32
N THR A 61 6.99 6.59 -4.65
CA THR A 61 8.01 5.59 -4.35
C THR A 61 8.82 5.41 -5.63
N PRO A 62 10.16 5.44 -5.55
CA PRO A 62 11.02 5.39 -6.73
C PRO A 62 10.50 4.26 -7.60
N SER A 63 10.03 4.61 -8.79
CA SER A 63 9.50 3.64 -9.74
C SER A 63 10.59 2.60 -9.91
N PHE A 64 10.34 1.40 -9.41
CA PHE A 64 11.23 0.27 -9.64
C PHE A 64 11.42 0.17 -11.14
N SER A 65 12.57 0.65 -11.62
CA SER A 65 12.82 0.72 -13.05
C SER A 65 13.19 -0.69 -13.47
N ILE A 66 12.25 -1.37 -14.10
CA ILE A 66 12.42 -2.73 -14.63
C ILE A 66 13.72 -2.81 -15.44
N GLU A 67 14.05 -1.76 -16.19
CA GLU A 67 15.29 -1.63 -16.95
C GLU A 67 16.56 -1.77 -16.11
N SER A 68 16.56 -1.24 -14.88
CA SER A 68 17.73 -1.34 -13.99
C SER A 68 18.01 -2.79 -13.60
N VAL A 69 16.97 -3.61 -13.49
CA VAL A 69 17.11 -5.01 -13.08
C VAL A 69 17.39 -5.93 -14.27
N LEU A 70 16.84 -5.59 -15.44
CA LEU A 70 17.18 -6.28 -16.69
C LEU A 70 18.65 -6.06 -17.11
N ARG A 71 19.27 -4.93 -16.74
CA ARG A 71 20.71 -4.72 -16.96
C ARG A 71 21.59 -5.69 -16.18
N THR A 72 21.14 -6.15 -15.01
CA THR A 72 21.88 -7.11 -14.18
C THR A 72 21.78 -8.54 -14.72
N HIS A 73 20.70 -8.86 -15.44
CA HIS A 73 20.43 -10.20 -15.99
C HIS A 73 20.08 -10.13 -17.49
N PRO A 74 21.05 -9.80 -18.36
CA PRO A 74 20.81 -9.65 -19.79
C PRO A 74 20.29 -10.94 -20.43
N GLU A 75 20.69 -12.11 -19.94
CA GLU A 75 20.24 -13.41 -20.45
C GLU A 75 18.73 -13.66 -20.24
N LYS A 76 18.12 -13.05 -19.22
CA LYS A 76 16.67 -13.17 -18.94
C LYS A 76 15.87 -12.01 -19.52
N ALA A 77 16.53 -10.99 -20.06
CA ALA A 77 15.91 -9.72 -20.37
C ALA A 77 14.83 -9.85 -21.46
N ASP A 78 15.11 -10.62 -22.51
CA ASP A 78 14.18 -10.80 -23.64
C ASP A 78 12.94 -11.61 -23.25
N VAL A 79 13.14 -12.63 -22.41
CA VAL A 79 12.06 -13.46 -21.87
C VAL A 79 11.16 -12.63 -20.96
N ILE A 80 11.74 -11.86 -20.04
CA ILE A 80 10.97 -11.00 -19.12
C ILE A 80 10.23 -9.89 -19.88
N ARG A 81 10.83 -9.30 -20.92
CA ARG A 81 10.14 -8.33 -21.80
C ARG A 81 8.93 -8.95 -22.49
N SER A 82 9.07 -10.18 -22.96
CA SER A 82 7.95 -10.91 -23.59
C SER A 82 6.83 -11.18 -22.59
N ILE A 83 7.16 -11.56 -21.35
CA ILE A 83 6.19 -11.71 -20.26
C ILE A 83 5.57 -10.37 -19.88
N GLN A 84 6.33 -9.27 -19.90
CA GLN A 84 5.83 -7.92 -19.66
C GLN A 84 4.75 -7.55 -20.67
N THR A 85 5.02 -7.72 -21.98
CA THR A 85 4.03 -7.44 -23.02
C THR A 85 2.76 -8.25 -22.81
N ARG A 86 2.89 -9.56 -22.53
CA ARG A 86 1.72 -10.40 -22.22
C ARG A 86 1.00 -9.99 -20.94
N TYR A 87 1.71 -9.49 -19.95
CA TYR A 87 1.10 -8.92 -18.77
C TYR A 87 0.32 -7.66 -19.15
N GLU A 88 0.91 -6.70 -19.85
CA GLU A 88 0.20 -5.47 -20.26
C GLU A 88 -1.05 -5.78 -21.10
N ASP A 89 -0.97 -6.73 -22.03
CA ASP A 89 -2.06 -7.22 -22.89
C ASP A 89 -3.10 -8.08 -22.16
N LYS A 90 -2.95 -8.30 -20.85
CA LYS A 90 -3.80 -9.19 -20.04
C LYS A 90 -3.84 -10.64 -20.56
N ALA A 91 -2.81 -11.11 -21.26
CA ALA A 91 -2.65 -12.51 -21.65
C ALA A 91 -1.98 -13.35 -20.56
N PHE A 92 -1.31 -12.72 -19.59
CA PHE A 92 -0.66 -13.36 -18.45
C PHE A 92 -1.12 -12.73 -17.13
N LEU A 93 -1.55 -13.55 -16.15
CA LEU A 93 -2.12 -13.10 -14.88
C LEU A 93 -3.19 -12.00 -15.10
N THR A 94 -4.26 -12.38 -15.80
CA THR A 94 -5.37 -11.51 -16.23
C THR A 94 -5.96 -10.72 -15.06
N GLU A 95 -6.21 -11.40 -13.94
CA GLU A 95 -6.86 -10.82 -12.78
C GLU A 95 -5.88 -10.55 -11.63
N LEU A 96 -6.21 -9.56 -10.79
CA LEU A 96 -5.45 -9.28 -9.58
C LEU A 96 -5.40 -10.50 -8.64
N LYS A 97 -6.44 -11.34 -8.62
CA LYS A 97 -6.48 -12.57 -7.84
C LYS A 97 -5.40 -13.56 -8.28
N ASP A 98 -5.16 -13.68 -9.58
CA ASP A 98 -4.12 -14.56 -10.12
C ASP A 98 -2.74 -14.02 -9.80
N VAL A 99 -2.56 -12.70 -9.89
CA VAL A 99 -1.32 -12.04 -9.46
C VAL A 99 -1.04 -12.31 -7.98
N ARG A 100 -2.06 -12.20 -7.12
CA ARG A 100 -1.90 -12.52 -5.68
C ARG A 100 -1.53 -13.99 -5.50
N ARG A 101 -2.26 -14.91 -6.12
CA ARG A 101 -1.95 -16.35 -6.05
C ARG A 101 -0.55 -16.70 -6.56
N PHE A 102 -0.07 -16.02 -7.59
CA PHE A 102 1.28 -16.17 -8.10
C PHE A 102 2.29 -15.71 -7.04
N LEU A 103 2.14 -14.48 -6.54
CA LEU A 103 3.05 -13.91 -5.53
C LEU A 103 3.04 -14.71 -4.21
N ASP A 104 1.86 -15.16 -3.75
CA ASP A 104 1.72 -15.99 -2.55
C ASP A 104 2.46 -17.33 -2.71
N ARG A 105 2.38 -17.97 -3.90
CA ARG A 105 3.12 -19.21 -4.20
C ARG A 105 4.63 -19.04 -4.13
N HIS A 106 5.12 -17.83 -4.44
CA HIS A 106 6.52 -17.46 -4.35
C HIS A 106 6.87 -16.74 -3.04
N GLY A 107 6.02 -16.83 -2.01
CA GLY A 107 6.30 -16.32 -0.66
C GLY A 107 6.30 -14.79 -0.53
N GLN A 108 5.79 -14.06 -1.52
CA GLN A 108 5.76 -12.59 -1.51
C GLN A 108 4.48 -12.06 -0.85
N PRO A 109 4.57 -11.02 0.01
CA PRO A 109 3.40 -10.47 0.68
C PRO A 109 2.47 -9.71 -0.29
N THR A 110 1.22 -10.13 -0.35
CA THR A 110 0.18 -9.61 -1.27
C THR A 110 -0.84 -8.66 -0.62
N ASN A 111 -0.85 -8.57 0.72
CA ASN A 111 -1.83 -7.81 1.51
C ASN A 111 -1.93 -6.31 1.15
N THR A 112 -0.88 -5.75 0.53
CA THR A 112 -0.80 -4.33 0.17
C THR A 112 -1.13 -4.02 -1.29
N LEU A 113 -1.45 -5.04 -2.11
CA LEU A 113 -1.66 -4.87 -3.54
C LEU A 113 -3.09 -4.39 -3.85
N LYS A 114 -3.20 -3.17 -4.38
CA LYS A 114 -4.48 -2.55 -4.75
C LYS A 114 -4.79 -2.70 -6.23
N THR A 115 -3.76 -2.62 -7.08
CA THR A 115 -3.93 -2.70 -8.53
C THR A 115 -2.95 -3.68 -9.17
N ARG A 116 -3.30 -4.14 -10.36
CA ARG A 116 -2.48 -5.05 -11.17
C ARG A 116 -1.19 -4.37 -11.66
N SER A 117 -1.26 -3.11 -12.05
CA SER A 117 -0.09 -2.34 -12.49
C SER A 117 0.94 -2.18 -11.35
N GLU A 118 0.49 -1.86 -10.13
CA GLU A 118 1.37 -1.78 -8.96
C GLU A 118 2.03 -3.13 -8.61
N ALA A 119 1.32 -4.22 -8.85
CA ALA A 119 1.81 -5.57 -8.54
C ALA A 119 2.91 -6.05 -9.51
N PHE A 120 2.99 -5.47 -10.73
CA PHE A 120 3.91 -5.93 -11.76
C PHE A 120 5.38 -5.85 -11.32
N ALA A 121 5.77 -4.80 -10.61
CA ALA A 121 7.14 -4.66 -10.09
C ALA A 121 7.52 -5.81 -9.14
N LYS A 122 6.57 -6.31 -8.34
CA LYS A 122 6.80 -7.48 -7.49
C LYS A 122 6.87 -8.77 -8.30
N VAL A 123 6.00 -8.91 -9.31
CA VAL A 123 6.02 -10.06 -10.23
C VAL A 123 7.37 -10.16 -10.93
N VAL A 124 7.89 -9.05 -11.47
CA VAL A 124 9.21 -9.03 -12.14
C VAL A 124 10.33 -9.49 -11.20
N ARG A 125 10.34 -9.06 -9.94
CA ARG A 125 11.34 -9.54 -8.96
C ARG A 125 11.32 -11.06 -8.81
N VAL A 126 10.13 -11.64 -8.69
CA VAL A 126 9.97 -13.10 -8.63
C VAL A 126 10.47 -13.74 -9.92
N LEU A 127 10.10 -13.23 -11.09
CA LEU A 127 10.55 -13.78 -12.37
C LEU A 127 12.07 -13.81 -12.52
N ILE A 128 12.79 -12.83 -11.95
CA ILE A 128 14.25 -12.80 -11.99
C ILE A 128 14.87 -13.92 -11.15
N GLU A 129 14.22 -14.29 -10.04
CA GLU A 129 14.65 -15.38 -9.16
C GLU A 129 14.42 -16.76 -9.80
N LEU A 130 13.49 -16.88 -10.76
CA LEU A 130 13.20 -18.14 -11.43
C LEU A 130 14.28 -18.53 -12.46
N PRO A 131 14.55 -19.83 -12.65
CA PRO A 131 15.45 -20.31 -13.70
C PRO A 131 14.83 -20.07 -15.09
N ILE A 132 15.69 -19.82 -16.10
CA ILE A 132 15.30 -19.60 -17.50
C ILE A 132 14.30 -20.64 -18.04
N PRO A 133 14.50 -21.97 -17.85
CA PRO A 133 13.55 -22.96 -18.36
C PRO A 133 12.13 -22.78 -17.79
N GLU A 134 11.98 -22.35 -16.54
CA GLU A 134 10.65 -22.07 -15.98
C GLU A 134 10.00 -20.83 -16.60
N LEU A 135 10.80 -19.80 -16.91
CA LEU A 135 10.31 -18.61 -17.58
C LEU A 135 9.85 -18.92 -19.02
N GLU A 136 10.56 -19.81 -19.72
CA GLU A 136 10.15 -20.31 -21.03
C GLU A 136 8.84 -21.09 -20.96
N VAL A 137 8.65 -21.92 -19.93
CA VAL A 137 7.38 -22.63 -19.69
C VAL A 137 6.23 -21.66 -19.45
N ILE A 138 6.47 -20.58 -18.71
CA ILE A 138 5.48 -19.50 -18.49
C ILE A 138 5.12 -18.81 -19.82
N LEU A 139 6.07 -18.67 -20.75
CA LEU A 139 5.82 -18.12 -22.09
C LEU A 139 5.17 -19.13 -23.05
N SER A 140 5.44 -20.43 -22.94
CA SER A 140 4.83 -21.43 -23.83
C SER A 140 3.39 -21.75 -23.41
N ASN A 141 3.11 -21.71 -22.11
CA ASN A 141 1.76 -21.94 -21.59
C ASN A 141 0.91 -20.68 -21.81
N ALA A 142 0.13 -20.68 -22.89
CA ALA A 142 -1.02 -19.79 -23.02
C ALA A 142 -1.95 -19.95 -21.80
N PRO A 143 -2.79 -18.95 -21.46
CA PRO A 143 -3.69 -19.03 -20.30
C PRO A 143 -4.80 -20.07 -20.57
N SER A 144 -4.48 -21.35 -20.54
CA SER A 144 -5.46 -22.36 -20.15
C SER A 144 -5.67 -22.17 -18.66
N ASN A 145 -6.90 -21.82 -18.31
CA ASN A 145 -7.37 -21.60 -16.94
C ASN A 145 -7.39 -22.90 -16.10
N GLU A 146 -6.55 -23.86 -16.47
CA GLU A 146 -6.61 -25.26 -16.11
C GLU A 146 -5.18 -25.75 -15.90
N PHE A 147 -4.57 -25.48 -14.75
CA PHE A 147 -3.65 -26.45 -14.17
C PHE A 147 -3.67 -26.31 -12.65
N SER A 148 -4.64 -27.01 -12.06
CA SER A 148 -4.54 -27.56 -10.73
C SER A 148 -3.28 -28.42 -10.64
N GLY A 149 -2.17 -27.85 -10.17
CA GLY A 149 -0.98 -28.62 -9.77
C GLY A 149 -1.28 -29.68 -8.69
N LEU A 150 -2.45 -29.60 -8.03
CA LEU A 150 -2.92 -30.60 -7.08
C LEU A 150 -3.67 -31.79 -7.71
N GLY A 151 -4.16 -31.68 -8.96
CA GLY A 151 -4.86 -32.78 -9.63
C GLY A 151 -3.89 -33.87 -10.11
N VAL A 152 -2.81 -33.45 -10.78
CA VAL A 152 -1.81 -34.36 -11.36
C VAL A 152 -1.03 -35.12 -10.27
N ILE A 153 -0.75 -34.46 -9.14
CA ILE A 153 -0.09 -35.12 -8.00
C ILE A 153 -1.07 -36.05 -7.27
N SER A 154 -2.35 -35.69 -7.16
CA SER A 154 -3.35 -36.56 -6.52
C SER A 154 -3.56 -37.86 -7.30
N ASP A 155 -3.57 -37.83 -8.63
CA ASP A 155 -3.72 -39.05 -9.46
C ASP A 155 -2.49 -39.95 -9.42
N GLN A 156 -1.27 -39.38 -9.33
CA GLN A 156 -0.05 -40.18 -9.17
C GLN A 156 0.07 -40.81 -7.78
N ILE A 157 -0.47 -40.17 -6.73
CA ILE A 157 -0.49 -40.72 -5.37
C ILE A 157 -1.62 -41.76 -5.20
N LEU A 158 -2.76 -41.58 -5.87
CA LEU A 158 -3.93 -42.48 -5.74
C LEU A 158 -3.91 -43.68 -6.68
N GLY A 159 -2.95 -43.77 -7.61
CA GLY A 159 -2.63 -45.00 -8.34
C GLY A 159 -3.80 -45.60 -9.14
N ARG A 160 -4.70 -44.78 -9.69
CA ARG A 160 -5.80 -45.26 -10.52
C ARG A 160 -5.37 -45.27 -11.99
N LYS A 161 -5.21 -46.48 -12.54
CA LYS A 161 -5.22 -46.75 -13.98
C LYS A 161 -6.66 -46.86 -14.47
#